data_AF-A0A1A8U4E2-F1
#
_entry.id   AF-A0A1A8U4E2-F1
#
_cell.length_a   1.000
_cell.length_b   1.000
_cell.length_c   1.000
_cell.angle_alpha   90.00
_cell.angle_beta   90.00
_cell.angle_gamma   90.00
#
_symmetry.space_group_name_H-M   'P 1'
#
loop_
_entity.id
_entity.type
_entity.pdbx_description
1 polymer ?
#
loop_
_entity_poly.entity_id
_entity_poly.type
_entity_poly.pdbx_seq_one_letter_code
_entity_poly.pdbx_strand_id
1 'polypeptide(L)'
;MSAQAQMRAMLDQLMGTGRDGDTMRQRIKFTDDRVCKSHLLDSCPHDILSGTRMDLGECAKVHDLALRADFEIASKEREYFFELDAAEHLQSFIADCDRRTELAKKRLAETQDEISAEVDAKAERVHELNEEIGKL
;
A
#
# COMPACT_ATOMS: atom_id res chain seq x y z
N MET A 1 26.11 10.05 8.86
CA MET A 1 26.24 9.17 7.68
C MET A 1 27.36 9.72 6.80
N SER A 2 28.44 8.97 6.60
CA SER A 2 29.58 9.40 5.77
C SER A 2 29.22 9.39 4.28
N ALA A 3 29.74 10.34 3.49
CA ALA A 3 29.52 10.42 2.04
C ALA A 3 29.92 9.13 1.30
N GLN A 4 30.87 8.36 1.84
CA GLN A 4 31.26 7.06 1.30
C GLN A 4 30.15 6.00 1.44
N ALA A 5 29.34 6.06 2.51
CA ALA A 5 28.23 5.14 2.71
C ALA A 5 27.08 5.42 1.74
N GLN A 6 26.82 6.69 1.43
CA GLN A 6 25.82 7.08 0.43
C GLN A 6 26.25 6.68 -0.99
N MET A 7 27.52 6.90 -1.35
CA MET A 7 28.04 6.45 -2.65
C MET A 7 28.03 4.92 -2.78
N ARG A 8 28.31 4.18 -1.69
CA ARG A 8 28.19 2.72 -1.69
C ARG A 8 26.75 2.27 -1.88
N ALA A 9 25.80 2.83 -1.14
CA ALA A 9 24.38 2.50 -1.28
C ALA A 9 23.84 2.80 -2.69
N MET A 10 24.25 3.92 -3.30
CA MET A 10 23.86 4.27 -4.66
C MET A 10 24.46 3.30 -5.70
N LEU A 11 25.71 2.87 -5.51
CA LEU A 11 26.35 1.88 -6.37
C LEU A 11 25.73 0.50 -6.22
N ASP A 12 25.33 0.12 -5.00
CA ASP A 12 24.65 -1.15 -4.71
C ASP A 12 23.26 -1.21 -5.34
N GLN A 13 22.56 -0.07 -5.43
CA GLN A 13 21.29 0.05 -6.18
C GLN A 13 21.48 -0.06 -7.70
N LEU A 14 22.61 0.40 -8.23
CA LEU A 14 22.83 0.50 -9.68
C LEU A 14 23.47 -0.76 -10.29
N MET A 15 24.32 -1.46 -9.53
CA MET A 15 25.14 -2.59 -10.01
C MET A 15 24.82 -3.90 -9.27
N GLY A 16 23.87 -3.88 -8.34
CA GLY A 16 23.55 -4.99 -7.46
C GLY A 16 24.54 -5.15 -6.31
N THR A 17 24.03 -5.61 -5.16
CA THR A 17 24.81 -5.84 -3.94
C THR A 17 25.86 -6.97 -4.03
N GLY A 18 26.03 -7.57 -5.21
CA GLY A 18 26.94 -8.70 -5.46
C GLY A 18 28.34 -8.33 -5.93
N ARG A 19 28.75 -7.06 -5.79
CA ARG A 19 30.04 -6.57 -6.30
C ARG A 19 31.24 -7.02 -5.45
N ASP A 20 31.02 -7.26 -4.17
CA ASP A 20 31.96 -7.94 -3.29
C ASP A 20 31.49 -9.40 -3.26
N GLY A 21 32.34 -10.35 -3.63
CA GLY A 21 32.02 -11.79 -3.72
C GLY A 21 31.64 -12.45 -2.38
N ASP A 22 30.58 -11.96 -1.75
CA ASP A 22 30.08 -12.40 -0.46
C ASP A 22 29.26 -13.68 -0.67
N THR A 23 29.98 -14.78 -0.56
CA THR A 23 29.51 -16.16 -0.67
C THR A 23 28.54 -16.58 0.45
N MET A 24 28.17 -15.66 1.35
CA MET A 24 27.28 -15.92 2.49
C MET A 24 25.82 -15.49 2.30
N ARG A 25 25.51 -14.66 1.30
CA ARG A 25 24.12 -14.51 0.86
C ARG A 25 23.80 -15.76 0.05
N GLN A 26 23.23 -16.78 0.70
CA GLN A 26 22.57 -17.89 0.02
C GLN A 26 21.90 -17.34 -1.23
N ARG A 27 22.24 -17.87 -2.42
CA ARG A 27 21.64 -17.45 -3.70
C ARG A 27 20.14 -17.69 -3.63
N ILE A 28 19.40 -16.76 -3.03
CA ILE A 28 17.94 -16.76 -3.03
C ILE A 28 17.57 -16.70 -4.50
N LYS A 29 16.84 -17.70 -4.97
CA LYS A 29 16.36 -17.72 -6.35
C LYS A 29 15.04 -16.98 -6.39
N PHE A 30 14.70 -16.40 -7.52
CA PHE A 30 13.39 -15.77 -7.73
C PHE A 30 12.22 -16.75 -7.53
N THR A 31 12.47 -18.08 -7.55
CA THR A 31 11.47 -19.13 -7.29
C THR A 31 11.21 -19.41 -5.82
N ASP A 32 11.94 -18.79 -4.89
CA ASP A 32 11.78 -18.99 -3.45
C ASP A 32 10.51 -18.27 -2.94
N ASP A 33 9.73 -18.92 -2.08
CA ASP A 33 8.48 -18.37 -1.52
C ASP A 33 8.70 -17.11 -0.66
N ARG A 34 9.94 -16.91 -0.19
CA ARG A 34 10.34 -15.69 0.52
C ARG A 34 10.38 -14.46 -0.38
N VAL A 35 10.50 -14.63 -1.69
CA VAL A 35 10.53 -13.54 -2.67
C VAL A 35 9.11 -13.10 -2.98
N CYS A 36 8.91 -11.80 -3.09
CA CYS A 36 7.60 -11.28 -3.45
C CYS A 36 7.34 -11.48 -4.94
N LYS A 37 6.49 -12.47 -5.27
CA LYS A 37 6.06 -12.74 -6.65
C LYS A 37 5.39 -11.52 -7.30
N SER A 38 4.64 -10.73 -6.53
CA SER A 38 4.06 -9.46 -7.00
C SER A 38 5.12 -8.41 -7.31
N HIS A 39 6.25 -8.38 -6.60
CA HIS A 39 7.37 -7.48 -6.92
C HIS A 39 8.07 -7.89 -8.22
N LEU A 40 8.23 -9.20 -8.46
CA LEU A 40 8.78 -9.69 -9.73
C LEU A 40 7.92 -9.27 -10.95
N LEU A 41 6.64 -8.97 -10.73
CA LEU A 41 5.69 -8.51 -11.74
C LEU A 41 5.39 -7.00 -11.66
N ASP A 42 6.19 -6.21 -10.91
CA ASP A 42 5.99 -4.76 -10.73
C ASP A 42 4.59 -4.36 -10.24
N SER A 43 3.92 -5.26 -9.52
CA SER A 43 2.55 -5.11 -9.04
C SER A 43 2.45 -5.18 -7.52
N CYS A 44 3.56 -5.10 -6.78
CA CYS A 44 3.49 -5.17 -5.32
C CYS A 44 2.88 -3.88 -4.73
N PRO A 45 1.77 -3.98 -3.97
CA PRO A 45 1.13 -2.80 -3.37
C PRO A 45 2.04 -2.02 -2.41
N HIS A 46 2.97 -2.70 -1.73
CA HIS A 46 3.88 -2.06 -0.78
C HIS A 46 4.87 -1.12 -1.47
N ASP A 47 5.35 -1.46 -2.67
CA ASP A 47 6.24 -0.57 -3.43
C ASP A 47 5.47 0.55 -4.11
N ILE A 48 4.31 0.24 -4.71
CA ILE A 48 3.51 1.23 -5.45
C ILE A 48 2.96 2.31 -4.51
N LEU A 49 2.54 1.92 -3.31
CA LEU A 49 1.99 2.84 -2.31
C LEU A 49 3.04 3.43 -1.36
N SER A 50 4.32 3.08 -1.55
CA SER A 50 5.41 3.62 -0.74
C SER A 50 5.43 5.15 -0.82
N GLY A 51 5.47 5.82 0.35
CA GLY A 51 5.46 7.28 0.41
C GLY A 51 4.10 7.94 0.15
N THR A 52 3.01 7.18 -0.02
CA THR A 52 1.65 7.73 -0.05
C THR A 52 1.05 7.83 1.35
N ARG A 53 -0.06 8.55 1.52
CA ARG A 53 -0.80 8.60 2.80
C ARG A 53 -1.34 7.23 3.24
N MET A 54 -1.39 6.27 2.31
CA MET A 54 -1.83 4.89 2.52
C MET A 54 -0.66 3.91 2.58
N ASP A 55 0.55 4.39 2.89
CA ASP A 55 1.74 3.54 2.99
C ASP A 55 1.50 2.37 3.96
N LEU A 56 1.80 1.17 3.47
CA LEU A 56 1.66 -0.09 4.19
C LEU A 56 2.96 -0.44 4.96
N GLY A 57 4.05 0.27 4.66
CA GLY A 57 5.38 -0.02 5.17
C GLY A 57 6.13 -1.04 4.31
N GLU A 58 7.21 -1.57 4.87
CA GLU A 58 8.07 -2.55 4.20
C GLU A 58 7.32 -3.87 3.96
N CYS A 59 7.49 -4.45 2.76
CA CYS A 59 6.89 -5.74 2.46
C CYS A 59 7.51 -6.84 3.32
N ALA A 60 6.69 -7.77 3.81
CA ALA A 60 7.16 -8.94 4.56
C ALA A 60 8.00 -9.91 3.70
N LYS A 61 7.90 -9.80 2.37
CA LYS A 61 8.63 -10.61 1.39
C LYS A 61 9.80 -9.83 0.81
N VAL A 62 10.82 -10.53 0.33
CA VAL A 62 12.04 -9.93 -0.22
C VAL A 62 11.74 -9.27 -1.57
N HIS A 63 12.06 -7.98 -1.68
CA HIS A 63 12.03 -7.17 -2.89
C HIS A 63 13.46 -6.91 -3.34
N ASP A 64 13.97 -7.70 -4.29
CA ASP A 64 15.31 -7.53 -4.85
C ASP A 64 15.21 -7.35 -6.37
N LEU A 65 15.67 -6.20 -6.85
CA LEU A 65 15.70 -5.85 -8.27
C LEU A 65 16.56 -6.81 -9.10
N ALA A 66 17.59 -7.42 -8.49
CA ALA A 66 18.40 -8.43 -9.17
C ALA A 66 17.56 -9.68 -9.52
N LEU A 67 16.70 -10.12 -8.60
CA LEU A 67 15.81 -11.26 -8.82
C LEU A 67 14.72 -10.97 -9.86
N ARG A 68 14.27 -9.72 -9.95
CA ARG A 68 13.35 -9.27 -11.00
C ARG A 68 13.99 -9.38 -12.38
N ALA A 69 15.22 -8.89 -12.53
CA ALA A 69 15.96 -9.00 -13.79
C ALA A 69 16.16 -10.47 -14.21
N ASP A 70 16.51 -11.34 -13.25
CA ASP A 70 16.63 -12.78 -13.49
C ASP A 70 15.29 -13.41 -13.93
N PHE A 71 14.18 -13.01 -13.29
CA PHE A 71 12.85 -13.45 -13.65
C PHE A 71 12.42 -12.98 -15.04
N GLU A 72 12.65 -11.72 -15.41
CA GLU A 72 12.32 -11.19 -16.73
C GLU A 72 13.05 -11.93 -17.87
N ILE A 73 14.28 -12.37 -17.61
CA ILE A 73 15.03 -13.21 -18.55
C ILE A 73 14.43 -14.61 -18.60
N ALA A 74 14.22 -15.25 -17.44
CA ALA A 74 13.69 -16.60 -17.35
C ALA A 74 12.25 -16.72 -17.90
N SER A 75 11.44 -15.68 -17.73
CA SER A 75 10.05 -15.62 -18.18
C SER A 75 9.92 -15.59 -19.70
N LYS A 76 11.00 -15.26 -20.44
CA LYS A 76 11.03 -15.36 -21.90
C LYS A 76 11.17 -16.80 -22.38
N GLU A 77 11.80 -17.65 -21.58
CA GLU A 77 12.02 -19.06 -21.91
C GLU A 77 10.91 -19.96 -21.38
N ARG A 78 10.30 -19.60 -20.24
CA ARG A 78 9.27 -20.41 -19.57
C ARG A 78 8.27 -19.56 -18.81
N GLU A 79 7.00 -19.93 -18.89
CA GLU A 79 5.95 -19.38 -18.03
C GLU A 79 5.99 -20.00 -16.63
N TYR A 80 6.07 -19.16 -15.60
CA TYR A 80 6.09 -19.57 -14.19
C TYR A 80 4.73 -19.38 -13.48
N PHE A 81 3.74 -18.78 -14.15
CA PHE A 81 2.39 -18.55 -13.64
C PHE A 81 2.31 -17.78 -12.31
N PHE A 82 3.32 -16.96 -11.99
CA PHE A 82 3.31 -16.11 -10.80
C PHE A 82 2.19 -15.05 -10.80
N GLU A 83 1.57 -14.83 -11.96
CA GLU A 83 0.40 -13.95 -12.12
C GLU A 83 -0.79 -14.42 -11.27
N LEU A 84 -0.98 -15.73 -11.09
CA LEU A 84 -2.07 -16.27 -10.26
C LEU A 84 -1.86 -15.90 -8.79
N ASP A 85 -0.66 -16.14 -8.27
CA ASP A 85 -0.30 -15.80 -6.90
C ASP A 85 -0.37 -14.28 -6.67
N ALA A 86 0.06 -13.49 -7.66
CA ALA A 86 -0.04 -12.05 -7.61
C ALA A 86 -1.49 -11.57 -7.63
N ALA A 87 -2.36 -12.17 -8.45
CA ALA A 87 -3.77 -11.83 -8.52
C ALA A 87 -4.49 -12.14 -7.21
N GLU A 88 -4.23 -13.29 -6.58
CA GLU A 88 -4.81 -13.64 -5.27
C GLU A 88 -4.36 -12.64 -4.18
N HIS A 89 -3.06 -12.32 -4.15
CA HIS A 89 -2.53 -11.33 -3.23
C HIS A 89 -3.17 -9.94 -3.43
N LEU A 90 -3.31 -9.50 -4.68
CA LEU A 90 -3.95 -8.23 -5.02
C LEU A 90 -5.44 -8.22 -4.67
N GLN A 91 -6.17 -9.31 -4.91
CA GLN A 91 -7.59 -9.42 -4.55
C GLN A 91 -7.79 -9.31 -3.04
N SER A 92 -6.99 -10.00 -2.23
CA SER A 92 -7.03 -9.87 -0.77
C SER A 92 -6.76 -8.42 -0.35
N PHE A 93 -5.78 -7.76 -0.98
CA PHE A 93 -5.43 -6.39 -0.69
C PHE A 93 -6.54 -5.39 -1.04
N ILE A 94 -7.19 -5.58 -2.20
CA ILE A 94 -8.33 -4.77 -2.63
C ILE A 94 -9.49 -4.94 -1.65
N ALA A 95 -9.80 -6.17 -1.24
CA ALA A 95 -10.87 -6.42 -0.27
C ALA A 95 -10.63 -5.72 1.08
N ASP A 96 -9.39 -5.69 1.55
CA ASP A 96 -9.02 -4.93 2.75
C ASP A 96 -9.17 -3.42 2.56
N CYS A 97 -8.78 -2.90 1.39
CA CYS A 97 -8.97 -1.49 1.04
C CYS A 97 -10.45 -1.10 0.96
N ASP A 98 -11.28 -1.95 0.35
CA ASP A 98 -12.72 -1.76 0.27
C ASP A 98 -13.34 -1.76 1.66
N ARG A 99 -12.95 -2.69 2.53
CA ARG A 99 -13.41 -2.73 3.93
C ARG A 99 -13.06 -1.44 4.68
N ARG A 100 -11.83 -0.95 4.53
CA ARG A 100 -11.40 0.33 5.16
C ARG A 100 -12.20 1.50 4.62
N THR A 101 -12.48 1.52 3.32
CA THR A 101 -13.28 2.54 2.65
C THR A 101 -14.72 2.53 3.15
N GLU A 102 -15.35 1.36 3.26
CA GLU A 102 -16.71 1.23 3.78
C GLU A 102 -16.82 1.65 5.25
N LEU A 103 -15.83 1.33 6.08
CA LEU A 103 -15.78 1.83 7.46
C LEU A 103 -15.64 3.35 7.53
N ALA A 104 -14.83 3.94 6.65
CA ALA A 104 -14.70 5.39 6.57
C ALA A 104 -16.00 6.06 6.11
N LYS A 105 -16.69 5.48 5.12
CA LYS A 105 -18.01 5.94 4.67
C LYS A 105 -19.06 5.85 5.77
N LYS A 106 -19.12 4.75 6.52
CA LYS A 106 -20.05 4.59 7.65
C LYS A 106 -19.83 5.65 8.72
N ARG A 107 -18.57 5.85 9.13
CA ARG A 107 -18.23 6.92 10.08
C ARG A 107 -18.67 8.29 9.58
N LEU A 108 -18.41 8.60 8.30
CA LEU A 108 -18.84 9.86 7.69
C LEU A 108 -20.37 10.01 7.71
N ALA A 109 -21.12 8.95 7.40
CA ALA A 109 -22.58 8.95 7.45
C ALA A 109 -23.11 9.19 8.88
N GLU A 110 -22.58 8.45 9.86
CA GLU A 110 -22.96 8.64 11.28
C GLU A 110 -22.69 10.08 11.75
N THR A 111 -21.54 10.64 11.40
CA THR A 111 -21.20 12.04 11.74
C THR A 111 -22.16 13.02 11.06
N GLN A 112 -22.54 12.75 9.81
CA GLN A 112 -23.46 13.61 9.05
C GLN A 112 -24.89 13.57 9.61
N ASP A 113 -25.35 12.40 10.04
CA ASP A 113 -26.66 12.22 10.66
C ASP A 113 -26.73 12.93 12.04
N GLU A 114 -25.68 12.82 12.85
CA GLU A 114 -25.56 13.55 14.12
C GLU A 114 -25.58 15.08 13.91
N ILE A 115 -24.82 15.58 12.93
CA ILE A 115 -24.81 17.01 12.60
C ILE A 115 -26.18 17.47 12.10
N SER A 116 -26.84 16.68 11.25
CA SER A 116 -28.16 17.04 10.71
C SER A 116 -29.22 17.11 11.81
N ALA A 117 -29.23 16.14 12.73
CA ALA A 117 -30.12 16.14 13.88
C ALA A 117 -29.87 17.35 14.82
N GLU A 118 -28.60 17.73 15.03
CA GLU A 118 -28.26 18.91 15.83
C GLU A 118 -28.72 20.21 15.16
N VAL A 119 -28.59 20.30 13.83
CA VAL A 119 -29.06 21.44 13.04
C VAL A 119 -30.58 21.56 13.08
N ASP A 120 -31.31 20.46 12.92
CA ASP A 120 -32.78 20.45 13.00
C ASP A 120 -33.26 20.89 14.38
N ALA A 121 -32.66 20.39 15.46
CA ALA A 121 -32.98 20.80 16.83
C ALA A 121 -32.64 22.27 17.14
N LYS A 122 -31.65 22.85 16.45
CA LYS A 122 -31.37 24.29 16.54
C LYS A 122 -32.36 25.11 15.71
N ALA A 123 -32.74 24.63 14.53
CA ALA A 123 -33.73 25.28 13.68
C ALA A 123 -35.11 25.35 14.36
N GLU A 124 -35.52 24.29 15.03
CA GLU A 124 -36.78 24.23 15.78
C GLU A 124 -36.80 25.22 16.95
N ARG A 125 -35.71 25.32 17.73
CA ARG A 125 -35.56 26.34 18.78
C ARG A 125 -35.58 27.77 18.24
N VAL A 126 -34.98 28.01 17.08
CA VAL A 126 -35.05 29.32 16.41
C VAL A 126 -36.48 29.63 15.98
N HIS A 127 -37.22 28.63 15.50
CA HIS A 127 -38.62 28.79 15.13
C HIS A 127 -39.49 29.14 16.34
N GLU A 128 -39.34 28.42 17.46
CA GLU A 128 -40.05 28.71 18.72
C GLU A 128 -39.79 30.13 19.22
N LEU A 129 -38.52 30.55 19.26
CA LEU A 129 -38.15 31.90 19.66
C LEU A 129 -38.75 32.97 18.74
N ASN A 130 -38.79 32.72 17.43
CA ASN A 130 -39.43 33.64 16.48
C ASN A 130 -40.95 33.75 16.70
N GLU A 131 -41.62 32.65 17.04
CA GLU A 131 -43.04 32.68 17.39
C GLU A 131 -43.30 33.46 18.69
N GLU A 132 -42.44 33.32 19.70
CA GLU A 132 -42.54 34.10 20.93
C GLU A 132 -42.33 35.60 20.69
N ILE A 133 -41.34 35.96 19.87
CA ILE A 133 -41.09 37.35 19.48
C ILE A 133 -42.27 37.93 18.69
N GLY A 134 -42.89 37.17 17.79
CA GLY A 134 -44.04 37.64 17.00
C GLY A 134 -45.34 37.79 17.78
N LYS A 135 -45.42 37.26 19.01
CA LYS A 135 -46.58 37.41 19.91
C LYS A 135 -46.49 38.65 20.82
N LEU A 136 -45.32 39.29 20.89
CA LEU A 136 -45.09 40.58 21.57
C LEU A 136 -45.38 41.77 20.64
#